data_AF-A0A345P987-F1
#
_entry.id   AF-A0A345P987-F1
#
_cell.length_a   1.000
_cell.length_b   1.000
_cell.length_c   1.000
_cell.angle_alpha   90.00
_cell.angle_beta   90.00
_cell.angle_gamma   90.00
#
_symmetry.space_group_name_H-M   'P 1'
#
loop_
_entity.id
_entity.type
_entity.pdbx_description
1 polymer ?
#
loop_
_entity_poly.entity_id
_entity_poly.type
_entity_poly.pdbx_seq_one_letter_code
_entity_poly.pdbx_strand_id
1 'polypeptide(L)'
;MKYYYILAFSFVMMGSAVFCIFKNTSLFEKYHHEGSKTPNATYSIKLNNHGSIAYVTEQQNDEINRYMFLYLGSFLLSGAGIYIYRRKYPKKPLGHFDL
;
A
#
# COMPACT_ATOMS: atom_id res chain seq x y z
N MET A 1 13.39 -0.14 -27.75
CA MET A 1 12.13 0.54 -27.38
C MET A 1 11.20 -0.31 -26.51
N LYS A 2 10.82 -1.55 -26.89
CA LYS A 2 9.79 -2.34 -26.16
C LYS A 2 10.07 -2.61 -24.66
N TYR A 3 11.33 -2.63 -24.21
CA TYR A 3 11.68 -2.96 -22.82
C TYR A 3 11.61 -1.78 -21.84
N TYR A 4 11.75 -0.54 -22.33
CA TYR A 4 11.61 0.65 -21.49
C TYR A 4 10.18 0.80 -20.96
N TYR A 5 9.17 0.35 -21.71
CA TYR A 5 7.78 0.35 -21.23
C TYR A 5 7.56 -0.56 -20.03
N ILE A 6 8.25 -1.71 -19.94
CA ILE A 6 8.12 -2.64 -18.81
C ILE A 6 8.73 -2.00 -17.55
N LEU A 7 9.90 -1.38 -17.68
CA LEU A 7 10.54 -0.65 -16.59
C LEU A 7 9.73 0.58 -16.16
N ALA A 8 9.25 1.38 -17.12
CA ALA A 8 8.40 2.53 -16.86
C ALA A 8 7.09 2.13 -16.17
N PHE A 9 6.43 1.06 -16.63
CA PHE A 9 5.26 0.49 -15.99
C PHE A 9 5.54 0.05 -14.55
N SER A 10 6.65 -0.67 -14.33
CA SER A 10 7.05 -1.12 -12.99
C SER A 10 7.33 0.05 -12.05
N PHE A 11 7.91 1.15 -12.57
CA PHE A 11 8.16 2.37 -11.82
C PHE A 11 6.87 3.09 -11.45
N VAL A 12 5.93 3.23 -12.40
CA VAL A 12 4.59 3.81 -12.13
C VAL A 12 3.86 2.99 -11.07
N MET A 13 3.86 1.66 -11.19
CA MET A 13 3.22 0.77 -10.21
C MET A 13 3.87 0.88 -8.83
N MET A 14 5.20 1.03 -8.75
CA MET A 14 5.89 1.28 -7.49
C MET A 14 5.47 2.63 -6.88
N GLY A 15 5.41 3.69 -7.69
CA GLY A 15 4.92 5.00 -7.25
C GLY A 15 3.49 4.96 -6.72
N SER A 16 2.61 4.24 -7.40
CA SER A 16 1.23 4.00 -6.95
C SER A 16 1.17 3.23 -5.63
N ALA A 17 2.01 2.21 -5.45
CA ALA A 17 2.09 1.46 -4.19
C ALA A 17 2.51 2.38 -3.03
N VAL A 18 3.55 3.21 -3.24
CA VAL A 18 4.01 4.19 -2.24
C VAL A 18 2.90 5.20 -1.91
N PHE A 19 2.20 5.73 -2.91
CA PHE A 19 1.08 6.64 -2.66
C PHE A 19 -0.03 5.98 -1.85
N CYS A 20 -0.40 4.73 -2.18
CA CYS A 20 -1.46 4.01 -1.48
C CYS A 20 -1.12 3.73 -0.02
N ILE A 21 0.14 3.40 0.31
CA ILE A 21 0.53 3.18 1.71
C ILE A 21 0.50 4.48 2.51
N PHE A 22 0.96 5.61 1.96
CA PHE A 22 0.83 6.91 2.63
C PHE A 22 -0.64 7.31 2.84
N LYS A 23 -1.50 7.07 1.85
CA LYS A 23 -2.94 7.31 1.99
C LYS A 23 -3.58 6.42 3.04
N ASN A 24 -3.25 5.14 3.05
CA ASN A 24 -3.76 4.18 4.03
C ASN A 24 -3.37 4.60 5.47
N THR A 25 -2.09 4.89 5.71
CA THR A 25 -1.62 5.36 7.02
C THR A 25 -2.29 6.67 7.44
N SER A 26 -2.43 7.63 6.52
CA SER A 26 -3.11 8.90 6.81
C SER A 26 -4.58 8.71 7.17
N LEU A 27 -5.30 7.82 6.48
CA LEU A 27 -6.70 7.50 6.81
C LEU A 27 -6.82 6.79 8.15
N PHE A 28 -5.92 5.85 8.43
CA PHE A 28 -5.87 5.16 9.71
C PHE A 28 -5.66 6.15 10.87
N GLU A 29 -4.64 7.02 10.77
CA GLU A 29 -4.40 8.06 11.77
C GLU A 29 -5.59 9.00 11.93
N LYS A 30 -6.19 9.42 10.82
CA LYS A 30 -7.38 10.28 10.82
C LYS A 30 -8.54 9.63 11.57
N TYR A 31 -8.91 8.41 11.22
CA TYR A 31 -10.03 7.72 11.86
C TYR A 31 -9.76 7.38 13.32
N HIS A 32 -8.52 7.07 13.66
CA HIS A 32 -8.13 6.85 15.04
C HIS A 32 -8.25 8.15 15.86
N HIS A 33 -7.82 9.27 15.28
CA HIS A 33 -7.90 10.58 15.93
C HIS A 33 -9.32 11.14 16.00
N GLU A 34 -10.12 11.00 14.95
CA GLU A 34 -11.54 11.41 14.94
C GLU A 34 -12.39 10.52 15.87
N GLY A 35 -12.13 9.21 15.88
CA GLY A 35 -12.73 8.28 16.83
C GLY A 35 -12.41 8.62 18.29
N SER A 36 -11.25 9.23 18.56
CA SER A 36 -10.88 9.73 19.89
C SER A 36 -11.55 11.06 20.29
N LYS A 37 -12.00 11.87 19.32
CA LYS A 37 -12.51 13.24 19.56
C LYS A 37 -14.04 13.35 19.56
N THR A 38 -14.73 12.53 18.76
CA THR A 38 -16.19 12.56 18.60
C THR A 38 -16.77 11.15 18.72
N PRO A 39 -17.12 10.68 19.92
CA PRO A 39 -17.59 9.32 20.17
C PRO A 39 -18.99 9.01 19.61
N ASN A 40 -19.61 9.91 18.84
CA ASN A 40 -20.97 9.78 18.33
C ASN A 40 -21.05 9.42 16.82
N ALA A 41 -19.93 9.46 16.09
CA ALA A 41 -19.88 8.96 14.70
C ALA A 41 -19.38 7.50 14.63
N THR A 42 -18.59 7.12 15.63
CA THR A 42 -18.12 5.77 15.91
C THR A 42 -19.09 5.11 16.88
N TYR A 43 -19.46 3.85 16.68
CA TYR A 43 -20.26 3.08 17.64
C TYR A 43 -19.53 3.05 19.01
N SER A 44 -19.87 3.99 19.89
CA SER A 44 -19.36 4.06 21.25
C SER A 44 -20.24 3.20 22.14
N ILE A 45 -19.73 2.04 22.54
CA ILE A 45 -20.33 1.28 23.64
C ILE A 45 -19.82 1.95 24.92
N LYS A 46 -20.70 2.69 25.61
CA LYS A 46 -20.41 3.17 26.96
C LYS A 46 -20.25 1.96 27.87
N LEU A 47 -19.04 1.70 28.34
CA LEU A 47 -18.81 0.78 29.44
C LEU A 47 -19.21 1.51 30.72
N ASN A 48 -20.22 1.01 31.42
CA ASN A 48 -20.73 1.55 32.68
C ASN A 48 -19.58 2.01 33.60
N ASN A 49 -19.33 3.33 33.63
CA ASN A 49 -18.31 4.03 34.41
C ASN A 49 -16.83 3.70 34.12
N HIS A 50 -16.47 3.08 32.98
CA HIS A 50 -15.07 2.71 32.65
C HIS A 50 -14.53 3.34 31.36
N GLY A 51 -15.28 4.29 30.78
CA GLY A 51 -14.90 4.98 29.55
C GLY A 51 -15.65 4.45 28.33
N SER A 52 -15.24 4.90 27.15
CA SER A 52 -15.78 4.46 25.85
C SER A 52 -14.68 3.79 25.05
N ILE A 53 -14.95 2.63 24.48
CA ILE A 53 -14.06 2.04 23.48
C ILE A 53 -14.44 2.62 22.12
N ALA A 54 -13.48 3.27 21.46
CA ALA A 54 -13.65 3.77 20.09
C ALA A 54 -13.22 2.68 19.10
N TYR A 55 -14.13 2.28 18.22
CA TYR A 55 -13.85 1.32 17.15
C TYR A 55 -13.86 2.01 15.79
N VAL A 56 -12.97 1.58 14.89
CA VAL A 56 -13.06 1.91 13.47
C VAL A 56 -14.33 1.24 12.93
N THR A 57 -15.20 2.00 12.27
CA THR A 57 -16.45 1.45 11.69
C THR A 57 -16.14 0.53 10.51
N GLU A 58 -17.09 -0.35 10.18
CA GLU A 58 -16.96 -1.24 9.02
C GLU A 58 -16.69 -0.46 7.72
N GLN A 59 -17.37 0.67 7.51
CA GLN A 59 -17.17 1.53 6.33
C GLN A 59 -15.75 2.15 6.26
N GLN A 60 -15.22 2.60 7.40
CA GLN A 60 -13.85 3.14 7.49
C GLN A 60 -12.81 2.03 7.27
N ASN A 61 -13.07 0.84 7.82
CA ASN A 61 -12.23 -0.33 7.62
C ASN A 61 -12.22 -0.76 6.14
N ASP A 62 -13.37 -0.73 5.47
CA ASP A 62 -13.46 -1.00 4.03
C ASP A 62 -12.65 0.01 3.20
N GLU A 63 -12.69 1.29 3.57
CA GLU A 63 -11.91 2.32 2.88
C GLU A 63 -10.40 2.11 3.07
N ILE A 64 -9.95 1.83 4.30
CA ILE A 64 -8.55 1.45 4.60
C ILE A 64 -8.16 0.22 3.77
N ASN A 65 -8.97 -0.83 3.81
CA ASN A 65 -8.69 -2.09 3.12
C ASN A 65 -8.60 -1.92 1.61
N ARG A 66 -9.41 -1.05 0.99
CA ARG A 66 -9.29 -0.73 -0.45
C ARG A 66 -7.89 -0.22 -0.79
N TYR A 67 -7.36 0.74 -0.04
CA TYR A 67 -6.00 1.24 -0.28
C TYR A 67 -4.94 0.19 0.02
N MET A 68 -5.17 -0.70 1.00
CA MET A 68 -4.27 -1.82 1.28
C MET A 68 -4.20 -2.81 0.10
N PHE A 69 -5.34 -3.17 -0.48
CA PHE A 69 -5.40 -4.04 -1.66
C PHE A 69 -4.75 -3.40 -2.88
N LEU A 70 -4.98 -2.11 -3.11
CA LEU A 70 -4.33 -1.37 -4.21
C LEU A 70 -2.81 -1.30 -4.02
N TYR A 71 -2.34 -1.08 -2.80
CA TYR A 71 -0.91 -1.14 -2.46
C TYR A 71 -0.32 -2.51 -2.80
N LEU A 72 -0.91 -3.60 -2.28
CA LEU A 72 -0.43 -4.96 -2.50
C LEU A 72 -0.44 -5.34 -3.99
N GLY A 73 -1.53 -5.04 -4.69
CA GLY A 73 -1.64 -5.29 -6.13
C GLY A 73 -0.57 -4.55 -6.94
N SER A 74 -0.39 -3.25 -6.67
CA SER A 74 0.60 -2.43 -7.38
C SER A 74 2.03 -2.89 -7.10
N PHE A 75 2.33 -3.28 -5.86
CA PHE A 75 3.64 -3.80 -5.47
C PHE A 75 3.96 -5.13 -6.19
N LEU A 76 3.00 -6.07 -6.21
CA LEU A 76 3.17 -7.35 -6.91
C LEU A 76 3.33 -7.16 -8.42
N LEU A 77 2.55 -6.27 -9.03
CA LEU A 77 2.67 -5.96 -10.47
C LEU A 77 4.04 -5.34 -10.82
N SER A 78 4.56 -4.47 -9.96
CA SER A 78 5.90 -3.91 -10.12
C SER A 78 6.98 -4.99 -10.05
N GLY A 79 6.91 -5.87 -9.03
CA GLY A 79 7.83 -7.00 -8.89
C GLY A 79 7.76 -7.98 -10.08
N ALA A 80 6.55 -8.29 -10.55
CA ALA A 80 6.35 -9.13 -11.73
C ALA A 80 6.95 -8.49 -12.99
N GLY A 81 6.76 -7.19 -13.19
CA GLY A 81 7.36 -6.45 -14.31
C GLY A 81 8.89 -6.50 -14.30
N ILE A 82 9.51 -6.29 -13.14
CA ILE A 82 10.97 -6.40 -12.96
C ILE A 82 11.46 -7.83 -13.20
N TYR A 83 10.72 -8.83 -12.71
CA TYR A 83 11.07 -10.24 -12.91
C TYR A 83 11.03 -10.62 -14.39
N ILE A 84 9.96 -10.25 -15.10
CA ILE A 84 9.83 -10.47 -16.55
C ILE A 84 10.95 -9.76 -17.30
N TYR A 85 11.27 -8.53 -16.92
CA TYR A 85 12.38 -7.77 -17.50
C TYR A 85 13.71 -8.52 -17.32
N ARG A 86 14.04 -8.96 -16.11
CA ARG A 86 15.28 -9.71 -15.82
C ARG A 86 15.36 -11.03 -16.59
N ARG A 87 14.25 -11.77 -16.69
CA ARG A 87 14.20 -13.05 -17.40
C ARG A 87 14.40 -12.88 -18.91
N LYS A 88 13.85 -11.82 -19.49
CA LYS A 88 13.94 -11.55 -20.93
C LYS A 88 15.26 -10.90 -21.33
N TYR A 89 15.90 -10.18 -20.41
CA TYR A 89 17.17 -9.48 -20.61
C TYR A 89 18.16 -9.83 -19.50
N PRO A 90 18.62 -11.10 -19.44
CA PRO A 90 19.62 -11.50 -18.48
C PRO A 90 20.89 -10.67 -18.71
N LYS A 91 21.44 -10.07 -17.64
CA LYS A 91 22.77 -9.45 -17.74
C LYS A 91 23.75 -10.55 -18.14
N LYS A 92 24.49 -10.37 -19.24
CA LYS A 92 25.65 -11.20 -19.51
C LYS A 92 26.57 -11.09 -18.28
N PRO A 93 27.13 -12.20 -17.77
CA PRO A 93 28.18 -12.11 -16.77
C PRO A 93 29.25 -11.19 -17.34
N LEU A 94 29.70 -10.21 -16.54
CA LEU A 94 30.90 -9.44 -16.89
C LEU A 94 31.99 -10.49 -17.11
N GLY A 95 32.48 -10.58 -18.34
CA GLY A 95 33.49 -11.57 -18.70
C GLY A 95 34.63 -11.52 -17.70
N HIS A 96 35.18 -12.68 -17.36
CA HIS A 96 36.48 -12.77 -16.73
C HIS A 96 37.41 -11.79 -17.45
N PHE A 97 37.87 -10.78 -16.72
CA PHE A 97 39.06 -10.06 -17.14
C PHE A 97 40.18 -11.09 -17.00
N ASP A 98 40.50 -11.75 -18.11
CA ASP A 98 41.76 -12.46 -18.25
C ASP A 98 42.85 -11.37 -18.23
N LEU A 99 43.39 -11.15 -17.04
CA LEU A 99 44.61 -10.38 -16.77
C LEU A 99 45.83 -11.24 -17.10
#